data_AF-A0A7X5JJW4-F1
#
_entry.id   AF-A0A7X5JJW4-F1
#
_cell.length_a   1.000
_cell.length_b   1.000
_cell.length_c   1.000
_cell.angle_alpha   90.00
_cell.angle_beta   90.00
_cell.angle_gamma   90.00
#
_symmetry.space_group_name_H-M   'P 1'
#
loop_
_entity.id
_entity.type
_entity.pdbx_description
1 polymer ?
#
loop_
_entity_poly.entity_id
_entity_poly.type
_entity_poly.pdbx_seq_one_letter_code
_entity_poly.pdbx_strand_id
1 'polypeptide(L)'
;MTKKYKNSIKISNVLRKKSILLSKILFGFCIFVSLSHSTFALTQQSQDIYTQFITQVEKNYSLLDQEIVLKKLRSRLTQYYTGELSSTKSQVVSEIIELNHEAIYDNWLLQNQNQNSQISLELKTRLILKDIDKNIEFPSYVSGLLEKDSISYIGVNSNREYVDGKEIFQISYATYFKILPSNASTLSQKKGVIIKASNGDFHFIESYSRNKKIPYSELSGQAFAFITPEYKIQLENGKYSGFIFTTLQYYPDRYGVFEKQLENSGSVIGDILVYRDESGKYNFVKKFTKRLLISDSESFGIPEKHLFLKYLLSDAKFLESDIPENMKKIKSFTKTLTNGQTDDEALETIYDWVLNNVEYTKDLDLDDMKIFSGSEAFFRKDGVCTAYSKLMVYMMMYSGMYDLEMIEGYVIDAPDFPNIGHAWVRYKDRFYDPTFDDPIGALANKTRDEYKYFQIPQDIFYTNRFHYEDLPESFYTASKNDIEQFIYEGLLALVPKYRGELSKYEIFNPVVFRDTFNISSNVILNPEIIAQNVGFETVEGKTFSYTNNGTTYQISALNYYLITADNTETVLSQLSYNLDDTKLYKWLLEDGSSEWRLGYNIKLR
;
A
#
# COMPACT_ATOMS: atom_id res chain seq x y z
N MET A 1 45.21 -26.04 12.41
CA MET A 1 44.52 -24.82 11.92
C MET A 1 43.45 -25.23 10.92
N THR A 2 42.20 -24.90 11.23
CA THR A 2 40.99 -25.55 10.73
C THR A 2 40.46 -24.95 9.42
N LYS A 3 39.69 -25.78 8.68
CA LYS A 3 38.84 -25.46 7.52
C LYS A 3 38.03 -24.14 7.63
N LYS A 4 37.87 -23.59 8.84
CA LYS A 4 37.25 -22.29 9.13
C LYS A 4 38.03 -21.08 8.58
N TYR A 5 39.35 -21.17 8.37
CA TYR A 5 40.15 -20.05 7.81
C TYR A 5 40.21 -19.99 6.27
N LYS A 6 39.74 -21.03 5.56
CA LYS A 6 39.63 -20.99 4.08
C LYS A 6 38.32 -20.36 3.58
N ASN A 7 37.31 -20.18 4.43
CA ASN A 7 36.04 -19.56 4.05
C ASN A 7 36.04 -18.03 4.19
N SER A 8 36.84 -17.42 5.08
CA SER A 8 36.95 -15.96 5.18
C SER A 8 37.69 -15.33 3.99
N ILE A 9 38.67 -16.03 3.42
CA ILE A 9 39.40 -15.58 2.22
C ILE A 9 38.55 -15.75 0.94
N LYS A 10 37.63 -16.73 0.91
CA LYS A 10 36.71 -16.94 -0.22
C LYS A 10 35.57 -15.90 -0.24
N ILE A 11 35.08 -15.46 0.91
CA ILE A 11 34.07 -14.40 1.02
C ILE A 11 34.68 -13.02 0.71
N SER A 12 35.93 -12.75 1.15
CA SER A 12 36.61 -11.48 0.81
C SER A 12 36.94 -11.37 -0.69
N ASN A 13 37.27 -12.47 -1.39
CA ASN A 13 37.55 -12.44 -2.83
C ASN A 13 36.28 -12.34 -3.70
N VAL A 14 35.12 -12.80 -3.21
CA VAL A 14 33.83 -12.59 -3.86
C VAL A 14 33.34 -11.15 -3.66
N LEU A 15 33.49 -10.59 -2.46
CA LEU A 15 33.16 -9.19 -2.17
C LEU A 15 34.12 -8.21 -2.88
N ARG A 16 35.41 -8.54 -3.01
CA ARG A 16 36.40 -7.72 -3.73
C ARG A 16 36.22 -7.79 -5.25
N LYS A 17 35.80 -8.93 -5.82
CA LYS A 17 35.40 -9.01 -7.24
C LYS A 17 34.09 -8.27 -7.51
N LYS A 18 33.12 -8.32 -6.59
CA LYS A 18 31.88 -7.53 -6.68
C LYS A 18 32.14 -6.02 -6.53
N SER A 19 33.04 -5.57 -5.64
CA SER A 19 33.36 -4.14 -5.52
C SER A 19 34.18 -3.58 -6.68
N ILE A 20 35.07 -4.39 -7.27
CA ILE A 20 35.83 -4.01 -8.48
C ILE A 20 34.91 -3.96 -9.70
N LEU A 21 33.93 -4.85 -9.83
CA LEU A 21 32.93 -4.79 -10.90
C LEU A 21 31.99 -3.60 -10.72
N LEU A 22 31.50 -3.36 -9.50
CA LEU A 22 30.68 -2.18 -9.18
C LEU A 22 31.46 -0.88 -9.41
N SER A 23 32.76 -0.84 -9.08
CA SER A 23 33.64 0.30 -9.37
C SER A 23 33.91 0.46 -10.86
N LYS A 24 34.04 -0.62 -11.64
CA LYS A 24 34.21 -0.54 -13.10
C LYS A 24 32.93 -0.09 -13.81
N ILE A 25 31.78 -0.50 -13.31
CA ILE A 25 30.46 -0.06 -13.77
C ILE A 25 30.24 1.42 -13.43
N LEU A 26 30.51 1.82 -12.19
CA LEU A 26 30.49 3.22 -11.75
C LEU A 26 31.50 4.09 -12.51
N PHE A 27 32.70 3.58 -12.78
CA PHE A 27 33.73 4.29 -13.52
C PHE A 27 33.36 4.40 -15.00
N GLY A 28 32.76 3.37 -15.59
CA GLY A 28 32.14 3.44 -16.92
C GLY A 28 30.99 4.45 -16.98
N PHE A 29 30.22 4.59 -15.89
CA PHE A 29 29.17 5.58 -15.72
C PHE A 29 29.71 7.01 -15.50
N CYS A 30 30.81 7.19 -14.77
CA CYS A 30 31.52 8.47 -14.69
C CYS A 30 32.12 8.87 -16.04
N ILE A 31 32.54 7.88 -16.86
CA ILE A 31 32.96 8.08 -18.24
C ILE A 31 31.76 8.43 -19.15
N PHE A 32 30.58 7.83 -18.93
CA PHE A 32 29.30 8.18 -19.58
C PHE A 32 28.92 9.66 -19.36
N VAL A 33 29.18 10.17 -18.15
CA VAL A 33 28.93 11.56 -17.75
C VAL A 33 29.99 12.53 -18.32
N SER A 34 31.23 12.09 -18.50
CA SER A 34 32.34 12.96 -18.94
C SER A 34 32.59 12.99 -20.45
N LEU A 35 32.12 12.00 -21.23
CA LEU A 35 32.34 11.94 -22.68
C LEU A 35 31.20 12.51 -23.56
N SER A 36 30.08 12.95 -22.99
CA SER A 36 28.91 13.44 -23.75
C SER A 36 28.95 14.96 -24.01
N HIS A 37 29.88 15.38 -24.88
CA HIS A 37 29.88 16.70 -25.53
C HIS A 37 29.12 16.65 -26.87
N SER A 38 27.78 16.62 -26.85
CA SER A 38 26.90 17.18 -27.91
C SER A 38 25.43 16.79 -27.70
N THR A 39 24.55 17.72 -28.04
CA THR A 39 23.09 17.74 -27.88
C THR A 39 22.34 16.78 -28.82
N PHE A 40 21.78 15.67 -28.33
CA PHE A 40 20.66 14.95 -28.99
C PHE A 40 19.75 14.21 -27.96
N ALA A 41 18.47 14.03 -28.30
CA ALA A 41 17.53 13.10 -27.64
C ALA A 41 18.14 11.69 -27.51
N LEU A 42 17.57 10.80 -26.68
CA LEU A 42 18.09 9.44 -26.41
C LEU A 42 18.80 8.85 -27.63
N THR A 43 20.14 8.89 -27.61
CA THR A 43 20.90 8.32 -28.71
C THR A 43 20.77 6.81 -28.62
N GLN A 44 20.68 6.11 -29.75
CA GLN A 44 20.75 4.65 -29.81
C GLN A 44 21.92 4.13 -28.96
N GLN A 45 23.04 4.86 -28.95
CA GLN A 45 24.22 4.57 -28.14
C GLN A 45 23.94 4.57 -26.62
N SER A 46 23.19 5.54 -26.08
CA SER A 46 22.82 5.56 -24.66
C SER A 46 21.93 4.37 -24.29
N GLN A 47 20.98 4.01 -25.17
CA GLN A 47 20.13 2.82 -25.01
C GLN A 47 20.95 1.54 -25.05
N ASP A 48 21.92 1.45 -25.98
CA ASP A 48 22.79 0.29 -26.12
C ASP A 48 23.66 0.11 -24.87
N ILE A 49 24.19 1.20 -24.31
CA ILE A 49 24.99 1.16 -23.08
C ILE A 49 24.15 0.75 -21.89
N TYR A 50 22.94 1.30 -21.73
CA TYR A 50 22.02 0.89 -20.68
C TYR A 50 21.68 -0.60 -20.81
N THR A 51 21.32 -1.03 -22.02
CA THR A 51 21.03 -2.44 -22.34
C THR A 51 22.20 -3.34 -21.97
N GLN A 52 23.42 -2.98 -22.37
CA GLN A 52 24.64 -3.72 -22.02
C GLN A 52 24.84 -3.81 -20.50
N PHE A 53 24.61 -2.71 -19.78
CA PHE A 53 24.69 -2.69 -18.33
C PHE A 53 23.66 -3.62 -17.69
N ILE A 54 22.39 -3.57 -18.12
CA ILE A 54 21.33 -4.46 -17.62
C ILE A 54 21.65 -5.92 -17.91
N THR A 55 22.05 -6.25 -19.14
CA THR A 55 22.49 -7.61 -19.48
C THR A 55 23.64 -8.08 -18.59
N GLN A 56 24.56 -7.19 -18.23
CA GLN A 56 25.64 -7.52 -17.31
C GLN A 56 25.17 -7.69 -15.87
N VAL A 57 24.18 -6.91 -15.42
CA VAL A 57 23.54 -7.09 -14.11
C VAL A 57 22.82 -8.43 -14.04
N GLU A 58 22.00 -8.74 -15.04
CA GLU A 58 21.26 -10.01 -15.15
C GLU A 58 22.19 -11.23 -15.11
N LYS A 59 23.31 -11.17 -15.83
CA LYS A 59 24.28 -12.28 -15.91
C LYS A 59 25.00 -12.57 -14.59
N ASN A 60 25.24 -11.56 -13.76
CA ASN A 60 26.21 -11.65 -12.66
C ASN A 60 25.60 -11.62 -11.25
N TYR A 61 24.31 -11.30 -11.13
CA TYR A 61 23.65 -11.09 -9.84
C TYR A 61 22.38 -11.94 -9.73
N SER A 62 22.01 -12.36 -8.52
CA SER A 62 20.70 -12.97 -8.24
C SER A 62 19.59 -11.90 -8.33
N LEU A 63 18.33 -12.29 -8.49
CA LEU A 63 17.19 -11.35 -8.57
C LEU A 63 17.18 -10.30 -7.44
N LEU A 64 17.46 -10.72 -6.20
CA LEU A 64 17.55 -9.80 -5.05
C LEU A 64 18.74 -8.84 -5.18
N ASP A 65 19.91 -9.34 -5.58
CA ASP A 65 21.10 -8.51 -5.80
C ASP A 65 20.86 -7.51 -6.96
N GLN A 66 20.15 -7.91 -8.01
CA GLN A 66 19.82 -7.07 -9.17
C GLN A 66 18.96 -5.87 -8.76
N GLU A 67 17.88 -6.11 -8.00
CA GLU A 67 17.01 -5.05 -7.50
C GLU A 67 17.76 -4.02 -6.65
N ILE A 68 18.62 -4.48 -5.73
CA ILE A 68 19.46 -3.60 -4.89
C ILE A 68 20.39 -2.74 -5.74
N VAL A 69 21.01 -3.32 -6.78
CA VAL A 69 21.91 -2.59 -7.69
C VAL A 69 21.13 -1.53 -8.48
N LEU A 70 19.96 -1.88 -9.01
CA LEU A 70 19.12 -0.96 -9.79
C LEU A 70 18.61 0.21 -8.93
N LYS A 71 18.12 -0.06 -7.71
CA LYS A 71 17.71 0.99 -6.76
C LYS A 71 18.86 1.97 -6.45
N LYS A 72 20.09 1.47 -6.28
CA LYS A 72 21.28 2.33 -6.08
C LYS A 72 21.64 3.15 -7.31
N LEU A 73 21.53 2.59 -8.51
CA LEU A 73 21.80 3.32 -9.76
C LEU A 73 20.83 4.48 -9.91
N ARG A 74 19.55 4.21 -9.73
CA ARG A 74 18.49 5.22 -9.77
C ARG A 74 18.76 6.37 -8.81
N SER A 75 19.04 6.07 -7.54
CA SER A 75 19.33 7.10 -6.53
C SER A 75 20.45 8.06 -6.98
N ARG A 76 21.50 7.53 -7.62
CA ARG A 76 22.59 8.35 -8.18
C ARG A 76 22.18 9.13 -9.42
N LEU A 77 21.36 8.54 -10.30
CA LEU A 77 20.82 9.24 -11.47
C LEU A 77 19.94 10.42 -11.06
N THR A 78 19.09 10.25 -10.04
CA THR A 78 18.27 11.33 -9.48
C THR A 78 19.14 12.45 -8.89
N GLN A 79 20.17 12.12 -8.10
CA GLN A 79 21.12 13.12 -7.59
C GLN A 79 21.85 13.88 -8.69
N TYR A 80 22.14 13.21 -9.81
CA TYR A 80 22.75 13.86 -10.97
C TYR A 80 21.74 14.72 -11.73
N TYR A 81 20.48 14.27 -11.85
CA TYR A 81 19.39 15.01 -12.51
C TYR A 81 19.13 16.37 -11.85
N THR A 82 19.17 16.43 -10.52
CA THR A 82 18.91 17.65 -9.75
C THR A 82 20.08 18.64 -9.70
N GLY A 83 21.26 18.26 -10.20
CA GLY A 83 22.44 19.12 -10.28
C GLY A 83 22.58 19.77 -11.67
N GLU A 84 21.99 20.96 -11.86
CA GLU A 84 22.11 21.86 -13.02
C GLU A 84 22.55 21.19 -14.35
N LEU A 85 21.62 20.48 -14.99
CA LEU A 85 21.84 19.87 -16.30
C LEU A 85 21.28 20.73 -17.44
N SER A 86 21.96 20.72 -18.58
CA SER A 86 21.37 21.18 -19.84
C SER A 86 20.13 20.35 -20.20
N SER A 87 19.12 20.93 -20.82
CA SER A 87 17.84 20.29 -21.18
C SER A 87 17.98 18.90 -21.83
N THR A 88 18.92 18.73 -22.76
CA THR A 88 19.18 17.44 -23.41
C THR A 88 19.71 16.36 -22.45
N LYS A 89 20.59 16.73 -21.52
CA LYS A 89 21.12 15.82 -20.51
C LYS A 89 20.03 15.45 -19.51
N SER A 90 19.19 16.40 -19.11
CA SER A 90 18.02 16.16 -18.26
C SER A 90 17.09 15.13 -18.91
N GLN A 91 16.81 15.28 -20.21
CA GLN A 91 15.97 14.34 -20.95
C GLN A 91 16.56 12.91 -20.97
N VAL A 92 17.84 12.76 -21.32
CA VAL A 92 18.50 11.43 -21.35
C VAL A 92 18.52 10.79 -19.96
N VAL A 93 18.78 11.55 -18.90
CA VAL A 93 18.78 11.04 -17.53
C VAL A 93 17.38 10.60 -17.11
N SER A 94 16.35 11.39 -17.43
CA SER A 94 14.94 11.03 -17.20
C SER A 94 14.57 9.73 -17.89
N GLU A 95 14.96 9.55 -19.15
CA GLU A 95 14.66 8.34 -19.92
C GLU A 95 15.38 7.09 -19.36
N ILE A 96 16.61 7.23 -18.84
CA ILE A 96 17.31 6.14 -18.14
C ILE A 96 16.63 5.81 -16.81
N ILE A 97 16.12 6.81 -16.09
CA ILE A 97 15.34 6.60 -14.85
C ILE A 97 14.06 5.81 -15.16
N GLU A 98 13.32 6.18 -16.21
CA GLU A 98 12.12 5.44 -16.64
C GLU A 98 12.45 3.98 -16.99
N LEU A 99 13.49 3.73 -17.78
CA LEU A 99 13.96 2.37 -18.11
C LEU A 99 14.39 1.58 -16.86
N ASN A 100 14.94 2.25 -15.85
CA ASN A 100 15.32 1.61 -14.60
C ASN A 100 14.10 1.15 -13.80
N HIS A 101 13.01 1.92 -13.79
CA HIS A 101 11.76 1.52 -13.15
C HIS A 101 11.16 0.27 -13.79
N GLU A 102 11.20 0.17 -15.12
CA GLU A 102 10.78 -1.02 -15.84
C GLU A 102 11.60 -2.24 -15.44
N ALA A 103 12.93 -2.13 -15.43
CA ALA A 103 13.80 -3.22 -15.01
C ALA A 103 13.57 -3.65 -13.54
N ILE A 104 13.23 -2.71 -12.65
CA ILE A 104 12.86 -3.05 -11.26
C ILE A 104 11.52 -3.79 -11.24
N TYR A 105 10.54 -3.34 -12.01
CA TYR A 105 9.22 -3.98 -12.09
C TYR A 105 9.28 -5.38 -12.69
N ASP A 106 10.06 -5.58 -13.77
CA ASP A 106 10.28 -6.89 -14.37
C ASP A 106 10.93 -7.87 -13.38
N ASN A 107 11.92 -7.40 -12.61
CA ASN A 107 12.52 -8.19 -11.55
C ASN A 107 11.52 -8.58 -10.47
N TRP A 108 10.66 -7.65 -10.07
CA TRP A 108 9.58 -7.93 -9.13
C TRP A 108 8.60 -8.98 -9.68
N LEU A 109 8.20 -8.88 -10.96
CA LEU A 109 7.38 -9.88 -11.63
C LEU A 109 8.06 -11.26 -11.63
N LEU A 110 9.34 -11.33 -12.00
CA LEU A 110 10.10 -12.58 -12.02
C LEU A 110 10.22 -13.24 -10.64
N GLN A 111 10.43 -12.45 -9.58
CA GLN A 111 10.46 -12.96 -8.22
C GLN A 111 9.11 -13.57 -7.82
N ASN A 112 8.00 -12.89 -8.15
CA ASN A 112 6.65 -13.35 -7.86
C ASN A 112 6.22 -14.53 -8.75
N GLN A 113 6.74 -14.66 -9.97
CA GLN A 113 6.50 -15.81 -10.84
C GLN A 113 7.29 -17.05 -10.39
N ASN A 114 8.54 -16.90 -9.92
CA ASN A 114 9.40 -18.02 -9.55
C ASN A 114 8.94 -18.77 -8.28
N GLN A 115 8.16 -18.14 -7.40
CA GLN A 115 7.50 -18.82 -6.26
C GLN A 115 6.31 -19.72 -6.69
N ASN A 116 5.95 -19.70 -7.98
CA ASN A 116 4.74 -20.28 -8.52
C ASN A 116 4.96 -21.47 -9.49
N SER A 117 6.06 -22.23 -9.43
CA SER A 117 6.28 -23.35 -10.38
C SER A 117 5.32 -24.55 -10.16
N GLN A 118 4.13 -24.46 -10.74
CA GLN A 118 3.02 -25.43 -10.70
C GLN A 118 3.42 -26.82 -11.22
N ILE A 119 4.24 -26.86 -12.27
CA ILE A 119 4.70 -28.09 -12.94
C ILE A 119 5.47 -28.99 -11.96
N SER A 120 6.20 -28.42 -10.99
CA SER A 120 6.94 -29.22 -9.99
C SER A 120 6.02 -29.96 -9.02
N LEU A 121 4.91 -29.34 -8.58
CA LEU A 121 4.01 -29.97 -7.61
C LEU A 121 3.10 -31.02 -8.27
N GLU A 122 2.57 -30.75 -9.46
CA GLU A 122 1.73 -31.72 -10.20
C GLU A 122 2.53 -33.00 -10.54
N LEU A 123 3.77 -32.84 -11.00
CA LEU A 123 4.67 -33.97 -11.26
C LEU A 123 5.01 -34.72 -9.96
N LYS A 124 5.24 -34.03 -8.84
CA LYS A 124 5.49 -34.66 -7.53
C LYS A 124 4.29 -35.51 -7.09
N THR A 125 3.06 -35.02 -7.20
CA THR A 125 1.86 -35.79 -6.81
C THR A 125 1.67 -37.02 -7.70
N ARG A 126 1.86 -36.89 -9.02
CA ARG A 126 1.83 -38.04 -9.93
C ARG A 126 2.90 -39.07 -9.60
N LEU A 127 4.11 -38.64 -9.24
CA LEU A 127 5.18 -39.54 -8.81
C LEU A 127 4.84 -40.25 -7.50
N ILE A 128 4.35 -39.53 -6.49
CA ILE A 128 3.92 -40.10 -5.20
C ILE A 128 2.84 -41.17 -5.40
N LEU A 129 1.80 -40.87 -6.20
CA LEU A 129 0.72 -41.82 -6.46
C LEU A 129 1.19 -43.04 -7.28
N LYS A 130 2.08 -42.85 -8.26
CA LYS A 130 2.67 -43.95 -9.04
C LYS A 130 3.56 -44.88 -8.23
N ASP A 131 4.11 -44.41 -7.11
CA ASP A 131 4.97 -45.21 -6.26
C ASP A 131 4.19 -46.04 -5.22
N ILE A 132 2.88 -45.80 -5.06
CA ILE A 132 2.01 -46.59 -4.17
C ILE A 132 2.00 -48.06 -4.59
N ASP A 133 1.99 -48.35 -5.89
CA ASP A 133 1.90 -49.71 -6.44
C ASP A 133 3.23 -50.49 -6.38
N LYS A 134 4.38 -49.81 -6.33
CA LYS A 134 5.68 -50.44 -6.65
C LYS A 134 6.25 -51.34 -5.56
N ASN A 135 5.74 -51.28 -4.33
CA ASN A 135 6.34 -51.98 -3.17
C ASN A 135 5.30 -52.72 -2.30
N ILE A 136 4.21 -53.20 -2.89
CA ILE A 136 3.17 -53.91 -2.14
C ILE A 136 3.43 -55.41 -2.17
N GLU A 137 3.74 -55.97 -1.02
CA GLU A 137 3.69 -57.42 -0.82
C GLU A 137 2.24 -57.87 -0.64
N PHE A 138 1.80 -58.77 -1.52
CA PHE A 138 0.48 -59.37 -1.45
C PHE A 138 0.56 -60.69 -0.67
N PRO A 139 -0.29 -60.88 0.35
CA PRO A 139 -0.48 -62.19 0.95
C PRO A 139 -0.92 -63.20 -0.12
N SER A 140 -0.53 -64.47 0.02
CA SER A 140 -0.80 -65.52 -0.98
C SER A 140 -2.28 -65.66 -1.36
N TYR A 141 -3.19 -65.46 -0.41
CA TYR A 141 -4.64 -65.51 -0.65
C TYR A 141 -5.17 -64.30 -1.44
N VAL A 142 -4.44 -63.17 -1.45
CA VAL A 142 -4.73 -62.01 -2.30
C VAL A 142 -4.10 -62.22 -3.68
N SER A 143 -2.86 -62.72 -3.73
CA SER A 143 -2.19 -63.07 -4.99
C SER A 143 -3.02 -64.03 -5.83
N GLY A 144 -3.57 -65.09 -5.23
CA GLY A 144 -4.45 -66.04 -5.92
C GLY A 144 -5.76 -65.46 -6.44
N LEU A 145 -6.22 -64.32 -5.89
CA LEU A 145 -7.35 -63.56 -6.45
C LEU A 145 -6.94 -62.75 -7.68
N LEU A 146 -5.75 -62.15 -7.65
CA LEU A 146 -5.22 -61.34 -8.74
C LEU A 146 -4.78 -62.16 -9.97
N GLU A 147 -4.62 -63.47 -9.82
CA GLU A 147 -4.45 -64.40 -10.94
C GLU A 147 -5.74 -64.59 -11.78
N LYS A 148 -6.88 -64.04 -11.34
CA LYS A 148 -8.15 -64.10 -12.09
C LYS A 148 -8.30 -62.85 -12.96
N ASP A 149 -8.52 -63.05 -14.26
CA ASP A 149 -8.74 -61.96 -15.22
C ASP A 149 -9.92 -61.03 -14.86
N SER A 150 -10.87 -61.50 -14.04
CA SER A 150 -12.02 -60.71 -13.59
C SER A 150 -11.73 -59.79 -12.39
N ILE A 151 -10.53 -59.88 -11.80
CA ILE A 151 -10.15 -59.14 -10.60
C ILE A 151 -8.86 -58.38 -10.87
N SER A 152 -8.87 -57.07 -10.60
CA SER A 152 -7.69 -56.22 -10.74
C SER A 152 -7.33 -55.56 -9.40
N TYR A 153 -6.08 -55.15 -9.26
CA TYR A 153 -5.62 -54.36 -8.13
C TYR A 153 -5.56 -52.88 -8.49
N ILE A 154 -5.96 -52.01 -7.57
CA ILE A 154 -5.78 -50.57 -7.66
C ILE A 154 -5.10 -50.08 -6.37
N GLY A 155 -3.87 -49.61 -6.46
CA GLY A 155 -3.20 -48.94 -5.34
C GLY A 155 -3.76 -47.55 -5.14
N VAL A 156 -4.33 -47.32 -3.96
CA VAL A 156 -4.93 -46.03 -3.61
C VAL A 156 -4.22 -45.41 -2.40
N ASN A 157 -4.21 -44.08 -2.32
CA ASN A 157 -3.78 -43.36 -1.12
C ASN A 157 -4.89 -43.32 -0.05
N SER A 158 -4.64 -42.59 1.05
CA SER A 158 -5.63 -42.39 2.13
C SER A 158 -6.93 -41.70 1.69
N ASN A 159 -6.89 -40.95 0.60
CA ASN A 159 -8.03 -40.25 0.01
C ASN A 159 -8.73 -41.07 -1.08
N ARG A 160 -8.33 -42.34 -1.25
CA ARG A 160 -8.82 -43.26 -2.28
C ARG A 160 -8.49 -42.82 -3.71
N GLU A 161 -7.38 -42.12 -3.87
CA GLU A 161 -6.89 -41.63 -5.16
C GLU A 161 -5.84 -42.58 -5.75
N TYR A 162 -5.86 -42.76 -7.06
CA TYR A 162 -4.91 -43.58 -7.83
C TYR A 162 -4.65 -42.97 -9.21
N VAL A 163 -3.63 -43.48 -9.90
CA VAL A 163 -3.27 -43.06 -11.26
C VAL A 163 -3.63 -44.16 -12.25
N ASP A 164 -4.37 -43.80 -13.31
CA ASP A 164 -4.64 -44.66 -14.46
C ASP A 164 -4.09 -43.96 -15.71
N GLY A 165 -3.00 -44.49 -16.26
CA GLY A 165 -2.24 -43.84 -17.34
C GLY A 165 -1.63 -42.49 -16.93
N LYS A 166 -2.19 -41.39 -17.45
CA LYS A 166 -1.79 -40.00 -17.16
C LYS A 166 -2.77 -39.27 -16.23
N GLU A 167 -3.90 -39.89 -15.93
CA GLU A 167 -5.01 -39.27 -15.21
C GLU A 167 -5.03 -39.74 -13.75
N ILE A 168 -5.54 -38.90 -12.87
CA ILE A 168 -5.76 -39.22 -11.45
C ILE A 168 -7.26 -39.44 -11.27
N PHE A 169 -7.61 -40.51 -10.56
CA PHE A 169 -9.01 -40.84 -10.25
C PHE A 169 -9.18 -41.04 -8.75
N GLN A 170 -10.37 -40.71 -8.26
CA GLN A 170 -10.84 -41.16 -6.94
C GLN A 170 -11.85 -42.28 -7.11
N ILE A 171 -11.65 -43.38 -6.37
CA ILE A 171 -12.59 -44.49 -6.34
C ILE A 171 -13.65 -44.27 -5.26
N SER A 172 -14.93 -44.40 -5.64
CA SER A 172 -16.08 -44.30 -4.74
C SER A 172 -16.91 -45.58 -4.81
N TYR A 173 -17.20 -46.17 -3.66
CA TYR A 173 -17.96 -47.43 -3.53
C TYR A 173 -18.82 -47.39 -2.27
N ALA A 174 -20.02 -47.98 -2.34
CA ALA A 174 -20.96 -48.04 -1.23
C ALA A 174 -20.69 -49.24 -0.30
N THR A 175 -20.24 -50.35 -0.87
CA THR A 175 -19.99 -51.61 -0.17
C THR A 175 -18.60 -52.15 -0.51
N TYR A 176 -18.01 -52.88 0.44
CA TYR A 176 -16.74 -53.58 0.25
C TYR A 176 -16.72 -54.84 1.12
N PHE A 177 -15.88 -55.81 0.75
CA PHE A 177 -15.62 -57.02 1.51
C PHE A 177 -14.17 -57.03 1.95
N LYS A 178 -13.90 -57.11 3.25
CA LYS A 178 -12.54 -57.35 3.73
C LYS A 178 -12.08 -58.74 3.27
N ILE A 179 -10.93 -58.81 2.62
CA ILE A 179 -10.37 -60.05 2.09
C ILE A 179 -9.67 -60.78 3.23
N LEU A 180 -10.15 -61.97 3.54
CA LEU A 180 -9.62 -62.87 4.54
C LEU A 180 -9.29 -64.21 3.86
N PRO A 181 -8.34 -64.99 4.40
CA PRO A 181 -8.07 -66.33 3.88
C PRO A 181 -9.33 -67.20 3.75
N SER A 182 -10.28 -67.05 4.68
CA SER A 182 -11.52 -67.82 4.74
C SER A 182 -12.57 -67.47 3.67
N ASN A 183 -12.49 -66.29 3.04
CA ASN A 183 -13.47 -65.84 2.04
C ASN A 183 -12.88 -65.66 0.64
N ALA A 184 -11.56 -65.80 0.48
CA ALA A 184 -10.88 -65.60 -0.81
C ALA A 184 -11.43 -66.51 -1.92
N SER A 185 -11.72 -67.79 -1.65
CA SER A 185 -12.29 -68.70 -2.64
C SER A 185 -13.66 -68.22 -3.16
N THR A 186 -14.52 -67.71 -2.27
CA THR A 186 -15.83 -67.16 -2.64
C THR A 186 -15.70 -65.89 -3.47
N LEU A 187 -14.75 -65.02 -3.13
CA LEU A 187 -14.50 -63.78 -3.88
C LEU A 187 -13.91 -64.05 -5.28
N SER A 188 -13.17 -65.15 -5.47
CA SER A 188 -12.53 -65.51 -6.75
C SER A 188 -13.52 -65.77 -7.90
N GLN A 189 -14.79 -66.03 -7.58
CA GLN A 189 -15.86 -66.24 -8.57
C GLN A 189 -16.55 -64.93 -8.99
N LYS A 190 -16.12 -63.80 -8.41
CA LYS A 190 -16.73 -62.49 -8.64
C LYS A 190 -15.86 -61.62 -9.55
N LYS A 191 -16.46 -60.56 -10.07
CA LYS A 191 -15.78 -59.48 -10.80
C LYS A 191 -15.68 -58.26 -9.89
N GLY A 192 -14.51 -57.63 -9.84
CA GLY A 192 -14.30 -56.48 -8.97
C GLY A 192 -12.86 -55.98 -8.94
N VAL A 193 -12.59 -55.09 -8.00
CA VAL A 193 -11.24 -54.56 -7.75
C VAL A 193 -10.83 -54.80 -6.31
N ILE A 194 -9.53 -55.01 -6.11
CA ILE A 194 -8.90 -55.06 -4.80
C ILE A 194 -8.20 -53.74 -4.56
N ILE A 195 -8.42 -53.14 -3.39
CA ILE A 195 -7.66 -51.99 -2.91
C ILE A 195 -6.99 -52.32 -1.57
N LYS A 196 -5.90 -51.64 -1.26
CA LYS A 196 -5.29 -51.68 0.07
C LYS A 196 -5.80 -50.49 0.89
N ALA A 197 -6.46 -50.76 2.00
CA ALA A 197 -6.93 -49.74 2.93
C ALA A 197 -5.77 -49.14 3.74
N SER A 198 -5.98 -47.95 4.31
CA SER A 198 -4.96 -47.22 5.08
C SER A 198 -4.48 -47.96 6.33
N ASN A 199 -5.29 -48.88 6.86
CA ASN A 199 -4.93 -49.76 7.97
C ASN A 199 -4.13 -51.00 7.53
N GLY A 200 -3.81 -51.13 6.24
CA GLY A 200 -3.07 -52.25 5.67
C GLY A 200 -3.93 -53.42 5.17
N ASP A 201 -5.23 -53.44 5.43
CA ASP A 201 -6.13 -54.49 4.99
C ASP A 201 -6.38 -54.44 3.47
N PHE A 202 -6.68 -55.59 2.86
CA PHE A 202 -7.15 -55.65 1.48
C PHE A 202 -8.67 -55.73 1.43
N HIS A 203 -9.30 -54.88 0.63
CA HIS A 203 -10.74 -54.83 0.44
C HIS A 203 -11.09 -55.16 -1.02
N PHE A 204 -12.05 -56.05 -1.22
CA PHE A 204 -12.65 -56.37 -2.50
C PHE A 204 -13.92 -55.54 -2.73
N ILE A 205 -14.05 -54.94 -3.91
CA ILE A 205 -15.14 -54.05 -4.27
C ILE A 205 -15.74 -54.53 -5.60
N GLU A 206 -17.00 -54.96 -5.57
CA GLU A 206 -17.72 -55.43 -6.76
C GLU A 206 -18.13 -54.28 -7.68
N SER A 207 -18.68 -53.21 -7.08
CA SER A 207 -19.24 -52.07 -7.80
C SER A 207 -18.63 -50.78 -7.27
N TYR A 208 -18.02 -50.02 -8.17
CA TYR A 208 -17.43 -48.72 -7.86
C TYR A 208 -17.68 -47.73 -9.00
N SER A 209 -17.61 -46.46 -8.65
CA SER A 209 -17.54 -45.34 -9.59
C SER A 209 -16.15 -44.73 -9.54
N ARG A 210 -15.73 -44.19 -10.67
CA ARG A 210 -14.48 -43.45 -10.80
C ARG A 210 -14.83 -42.00 -11.00
N ASN A 211 -14.19 -41.13 -10.24
CA ASN A 211 -14.35 -39.70 -10.36
C ASN A 211 -13.01 -39.13 -10.82
N LYS A 212 -12.94 -38.64 -12.05
CA LYS A 212 -11.70 -38.11 -12.59
C LYS A 212 -11.34 -36.82 -11.88
N LYS A 213 -10.07 -36.69 -11.52
CA LYS A 213 -9.50 -35.45 -11.01
C LYS A 213 -8.98 -34.65 -12.18
N ILE A 214 -9.55 -33.48 -12.39
CA ILE A 214 -9.11 -32.54 -13.41
C ILE A 214 -8.04 -31.64 -12.78
N PRO A 215 -6.78 -31.67 -13.27
CA PRO A 215 -5.74 -30.76 -12.82
C PRO A 215 -6.15 -29.30 -13.01
N TYR A 216 -5.71 -28.41 -12.12
CA TYR A 216 -6.05 -26.98 -12.24
C TYR A 216 -5.56 -26.34 -13.55
N SER A 217 -4.47 -26.86 -14.12
CA SER A 217 -3.96 -26.48 -15.45
C SER A 217 -4.93 -26.81 -16.59
N GLU A 218 -5.83 -27.78 -16.41
CA GLU A 218 -6.83 -28.19 -17.41
C GLU A 218 -8.20 -27.53 -17.17
N LEU A 219 -8.45 -26.96 -15.98
CA LEU A 219 -9.72 -26.29 -15.66
C LEU A 219 -9.86 -24.91 -16.32
N SER A 220 -8.74 -24.21 -16.50
CA SER A 220 -8.74 -22.90 -17.11
C SER A 220 -8.68 -23.02 -18.63
N GLY A 221 -9.74 -22.61 -19.34
CA GLY A 221 -9.70 -22.45 -20.80
C GLY A 221 -8.82 -21.28 -21.24
N GLN A 222 -8.52 -20.37 -20.31
CA GLN A 222 -7.57 -19.27 -20.44
C GLN A 222 -6.50 -19.47 -19.36
N ALA A 223 -5.38 -20.07 -19.74
CA ALA A 223 -4.27 -20.36 -18.85
C ALA A 223 -3.82 -19.10 -18.09
N PHE A 224 -3.72 -19.25 -16.76
CA PHE A 224 -2.93 -18.45 -15.83
C PHE A 224 -2.72 -17.00 -16.26
N ALA A 225 -3.73 -16.17 -16.02
CA ALA A 225 -3.45 -14.76 -15.81
C ALA A 225 -2.46 -14.71 -14.65
N PHE A 226 -1.23 -14.28 -14.92
CA PHE A 226 -0.24 -13.83 -13.93
C PHE A 226 -0.78 -12.58 -13.25
N ILE A 227 -1.92 -12.77 -12.58
CA ILE A 227 -2.37 -12.06 -11.43
C ILE A 227 -1.19 -12.15 -10.49
N THR A 228 -0.51 -11.03 -10.31
CA THR A 228 0.26 -10.84 -9.10
C THR A 228 -0.67 -11.25 -7.95
N PRO A 229 -0.37 -12.32 -7.19
CA PRO A 229 -1.34 -12.99 -6.30
C PRO A 229 -2.15 -12.04 -5.41
N GLU A 230 -1.54 -10.92 -5.05
CA GLU A 230 -2.10 -9.85 -4.24
C GLU A 230 -3.07 -8.91 -5.03
N TYR A 231 -2.85 -8.66 -6.32
CA TYR A 231 -3.50 -7.53 -7.02
C TYR A 231 -4.49 -7.90 -8.10
N LYS A 232 -4.69 -9.15 -8.51
CA LYS A 232 -5.72 -9.51 -9.51
C LYS A 232 -5.56 -8.75 -10.85
N ILE A 233 -4.32 -8.48 -11.27
CA ILE A 233 -4.00 -7.68 -12.47
C ILE A 233 -3.18 -8.50 -13.47
N GLN A 234 -3.48 -8.36 -14.76
CA GLN A 234 -2.82 -9.08 -15.84
C GLN A 234 -2.43 -8.13 -16.97
N LEU A 235 -1.26 -8.38 -17.56
CA LEU A 235 -0.82 -7.74 -18.80
C LEU A 235 -1.18 -8.62 -20.01
N GLU A 236 -1.98 -8.10 -20.93
CA GLU A 236 -2.30 -8.74 -22.21
C GLU A 236 -2.19 -7.74 -23.35
N ASN A 237 -1.45 -8.09 -24.41
CA ASN A 237 -1.31 -7.25 -25.61
C ASN A 237 -0.94 -5.78 -25.28
N GLY A 238 -0.04 -5.57 -24.32
CA GLY A 238 0.40 -4.23 -23.89
C GLY A 238 -0.65 -3.45 -23.07
N LYS A 239 -1.65 -4.13 -22.48
CA LYS A 239 -2.68 -3.51 -21.65
C LYS A 239 -2.82 -4.21 -20.30
N TYR A 240 -2.80 -3.44 -19.22
CA TYR A 240 -3.09 -3.95 -17.89
C TYR A 240 -4.60 -3.98 -17.66
N SER A 241 -5.11 -5.17 -17.32
CA SER A 241 -6.50 -5.37 -16.92
C SER A 241 -6.56 -5.88 -15.49
N GLY A 242 -7.47 -5.34 -14.71
CA GLY A 242 -7.78 -5.78 -13.36
C GLY A 242 -9.03 -6.66 -13.34
N PHE A 243 -9.06 -7.61 -12.41
CA PHE A 243 -10.18 -8.53 -12.23
C PHE A 243 -10.86 -8.29 -10.89
N ILE A 244 -12.15 -7.95 -10.94
CA ILE A 244 -13.00 -7.75 -9.77
C ILE A 244 -13.81 -9.02 -9.57
N PHE A 245 -13.53 -9.75 -8.51
CA PHE A 245 -14.18 -11.03 -8.21
C PHE A 245 -15.47 -10.79 -7.42
N THR A 246 -16.58 -11.38 -7.86
CA THR A 246 -17.88 -11.28 -7.17
C THR A 246 -18.34 -12.60 -6.57
N THR A 247 -17.85 -13.74 -7.07
CA THR A 247 -18.16 -15.05 -6.49
C THR A 247 -16.92 -15.93 -6.47
N LEU A 248 -16.41 -16.16 -5.25
CA LEU A 248 -15.34 -17.10 -4.98
C LEU A 248 -15.92 -18.48 -4.69
N GLN A 249 -15.24 -19.49 -5.20
CA GLN A 249 -15.50 -20.89 -4.91
C GLN A 249 -14.21 -21.53 -4.41
N TYR A 250 -14.36 -22.34 -3.37
CA TYR A 250 -13.26 -23.08 -2.79
C TYR A 250 -13.40 -24.56 -3.10
N TYR A 251 -12.32 -25.17 -3.58
CA TYR A 251 -12.19 -26.62 -3.66
C TYR A 251 -11.11 -27.06 -2.67
N PRO A 252 -11.40 -28.04 -1.79
CA PRO A 252 -10.52 -28.39 -0.66
C PRO A 252 -9.24 -29.13 -1.07
N ASP A 253 -9.15 -29.60 -2.30
CA ASP A 253 -7.99 -30.34 -2.79
C ASP A 253 -6.85 -29.38 -3.16
N ARG A 254 -5.60 -29.86 -3.20
CA ARG A 254 -4.42 -29.03 -3.51
C ARG A 254 -4.07 -29.00 -5.00
N TYR A 255 -4.52 -29.97 -5.79
CA TYR A 255 -3.90 -30.27 -7.10
C TYR A 255 -4.89 -30.47 -8.25
N GLY A 256 -6.19 -30.45 -7.98
CA GLY A 256 -7.22 -30.62 -8.99
C GLY A 256 -8.61 -30.54 -8.39
N VAL A 257 -9.62 -30.42 -9.23
CA VAL A 257 -11.02 -30.58 -8.81
C VAL A 257 -11.53 -31.89 -9.38
N PHE A 258 -12.31 -32.64 -8.62
CA PHE A 258 -12.97 -33.81 -9.16
C PHE A 258 -14.16 -33.41 -10.05
N GLU A 259 -14.39 -34.10 -11.17
CA GLU A 259 -15.49 -33.84 -12.11
C GLU A 259 -16.83 -33.67 -11.39
N LYS A 260 -17.14 -34.59 -10.48
CA LYS A 260 -18.39 -34.56 -9.70
C LYS A 260 -18.55 -33.31 -8.83
N GLN A 261 -17.45 -32.71 -8.37
CA GLN A 261 -17.48 -31.46 -7.61
C GLN A 261 -17.78 -30.26 -8.53
N LEU A 262 -17.26 -30.28 -9.77
CA LEU A 262 -17.61 -29.26 -10.78
C LEU A 262 -19.08 -29.35 -11.14
N GLU A 263 -19.58 -30.57 -11.42
CA GLU A 263 -20.98 -30.85 -11.72
C GLU A 263 -21.91 -30.33 -10.61
N ASN A 264 -21.62 -30.69 -9.34
CA ASN A 264 -22.41 -30.25 -8.20
C ASN A 264 -22.39 -28.73 -8.00
N SER A 265 -21.33 -28.06 -8.44
CA SER A 265 -21.22 -26.59 -8.37
C SER A 265 -21.86 -25.86 -9.56
N GLY A 266 -22.33 -26.60 -10.57
CA GLY A 266 -22.79 -26.04 -11.83
C GLY A 266 -21.71 -25.20 -12.51
N SER A 267 -20.46 -25.66 -12.45
CA SER A 267 -19.30 -24.99 -13.06
C SER A 267 -18.83 -25.79 -14.26
N VAL A 268 -18.52 -25.11 -15.36
CA VAL A 268 -18.07 -25.71 -16.62
C VAL A 268 -16.57 -25.45 -16.78
N ILE A 269 -15.84 -26.46 -17.26
CA ILE A 269 -14.43 -26.32 -17.62
C ILE A 269 -14.30 -25.20 -18.66
N GLY A 270 -13.40 -24.23 -18.44
CA GLY A 270 -13.26 -23.06 -19.31
C GLY A 270 -13.86 -21.77 -18.74
N ASP A 271 -14.93 -21.86 -17.94
CA ASP A 271 -15.63 -20.68 -17.40
C ASP A 271 -15.11 -20.25 -16.01
N ILE A 272 -14.14 -20.98 -15.47
CA ILE A 272 -13.60 -20.74 -14.13
C ILE A 272 -12.25 -20.06 -14.26
N LEU A 273 -12.13 -18.85 -13.69
CA LEU A 273 -10.84 -18.23 -13.48
C LEU A 273 -10.22 -18.83 -12.22
N VAL A 274 -8.98 -19.31 -12.35
CA VAL A 274 -8.22 -19.89 -11.26
C VAL A 274 -7.09 -18.91 -10.91
N TYR A 275 -7.01 -18.51 -9.65
CA TYR A 275 -5.87 -17.73 -9.14
C TYR A 275 -5.32 -18.35 -7.87
N ARG A 276 -4.08 -18.01 -7.54
CA ARG A 276 -3.41 -18.45 -6.32
C ARG A 276 -3.30 -17.25 -5.38
N ASP A 277 -3.68 -17.40 -4.13
CA ASP A 277 -3.46 -16.36 -3.11
C ASP A 277 -2.02 -16.39 -2.58
N GLU A 278 -1.69 -15.45 -1.70
CA GLU A 278 -0.37 -15.31 -1.06
C GLU A 278 0.05 -16.54 -0.25
N SER A 279 -0.91 -17.29 0.31
CA SER A 279 -0.63 -18.55 1.03
C SER A 279 -0.25 -19.69 0.08
N GLY A 280 -0.35 -19.45 -1.22
CA GLY A 280 -0.13 -20.44 -2.25
C GLY A 280 -1.33 -21.35 -2.46
N LYS A 281 -2.52 -20.98 -1.96
CA LYS A 281 -3.75 -21.75 -2.09
C LYS A 281 -4.51 -21.32 -3.35
N TYR A 282 -5.11 -22.29 -4.03
CA TYR A 282 -5.91 -22.02 -5.22
C TYR A 282 -7.30 -21.57 -4.85
N ASN A 283 -7.75 -20.53 -5.54
CA ASN A 283 -9.07 -19.93 -5.44
C ASN A 283 -9.70 -19.89 -6.82
N PHE A 284 -11.00 -20.15 -6.87
CA PHE A 284 -11.75 -20.30 -8.11
C PHE A 284 -12.77 -19.18 -8.17
N VAL A 285 -12.86 -18.53 -9.31
CA VAL A 285 -13.72 -17.37 -9.50
C VAL A 285 -14.73 -17.72 -10.58
N LYS A 286 -15.98 -17.86 -10.16
CA LYS A 286 -17.10 -18.19 -11.05
C LYS A 286 -17.66 -16.96 -11.75
N LYS A 287 -17.60 -15.81 -11.06
CA LYS A 287 -18.07 -14.52 -11.58
C LYS A 287 -17.01 -13.47 -11.31
N PHE A 288 -16.57 -12.83 -12.39
CA PHE A 288 -15.63 -11.74 -12.35
C PHE A 288 -15.95 -10.71 -13.42
N THR A 289 -15.53 -9.48 -13.18
CA THR A 289 -15.51 -8.42 -14.19
C THR A 289 -14.07 -8.09 -14.50
N LYS A 290 -13.69 -8.21 -15.77
CA LYS A 290 -12.40 -7.74 -16.27
C LYS A 290 -12.54 -6.26 -16.66
N ARG A 291 -11.71 -5.40 -16.09
CA ARG A 291 -11.66 -3.96 -16.37
C ARG A 291 -10.30 -3.60 -16.94
N LEU A 292 -10.29 -2.83 -18.03
CA LEU A 292 -9.06 -2.21 -18.51
C LEU A 292 -8.65 -1.13 -17.51
N LEU A 293 -7.42 -1.18 -17.01
CA LEU A 293 -6.90 -0.18 -16.07
C LEU A 293 -6.11 0.88 -16.82
N ILE A 294 -5.08 0.47 -17.55
CA ILE A 294 -4.16 1.37 -18.24
C ILE A 294 -3.36 0.59 -19.29
N SER A 295 -2.90 1.25 -20.35
CA SER A 295 -1.93 0.62 -21.26
C SER A 295 -0.52 0.62 -20.68
N ASP A 296 0.32 -0.31 -21.14
CA ASP A 296 1.71 -0.39 -20.70
C ASP A 296 2.54 0.83 -21.14
N SER A 297 2.22 1.43 -22.29
CA SER A 297 2.84 2.68 -22.72
C SER A 297 2.47 3.88 -21.83
N GLU A 298 1.24 3.89 -21.29
CA GLU A 298 0.80 4.93 -20.36
C GLU A 298 1.38 4.75 -18.97
N SER A 299 1.59 3.51 -18.51
CA SER A 299 2.25 3.20 -17.24
C SER A 299 3.77 3.06 -17.32
N PHE A 300 4.35 3.16 -18.52
CA PHE A 300 5.79 3.08 -18.71
C PHE A 300 6.54 4.14 -17.90
N GLY A 301 7.61 3.69 -17.23
CA GLY A 301 8.47 4.51 -16.41
C GLY A 301 7.90 4.86 -15.04
N ILE A 302 6.72 4.36 -14.66
CA ILE A 302 6.14 4.61 -13.34
C ILE A 302 6.95 3.84 -12.27
N PRO A 303 7.49 4.52 -11.26
CA PRO A 303 8.10 3.89 -10.10
C PRO A 303 7.09 3.00 -9.38
N GLU A 304 7.52 1.83 -8.89
CA GLU A 304 6.68 0.94 -8.08
C GLU A 304 5.34 0.61 -8.78
N LYS A 305 5.38 0.42 -10.11
CA LYS A 305 4.22 0.18 -10.99
C LYS A 305 3.18 -0.79 -10.43
N HIS A 306 3.60 -1.81 -9.67
CA HIS A 306 2.67 -2.73 -8.99
C HIS A 306 1.72 -2.03 -7.99
N LEU A 307 2.22 -1.08 -7.18
CA LEU A 307 1.40 -0.28 -6.27
C LEU A 307 0.47 0.66 -7.03
N PHE A 308 1.00 1.33 -8.07
CA PHE A 308 0.19 2.17 -8.95
C PHE A 308 -1.01 1.39 -9.53
N LEU A 309 -0.75 0.20 -10.06
CA LEU A 309 -1.77 -0.70 -10.60
C LEU A 309 -2.76 -1.17 -9.50
N LYS A 310 -2.30 -1.43 -8.27
CA LYS A 310 -3.16 -1.75 -7.11
C LYS A 310 -4.15 -0.62 -6.82
N TYR A 311 -3.69 0.63 -6.81
CA TYR A 311 -4.54 1.80 -6.59
C TYR A 311 -5.55 1.99 -7.73
N LEU A 312 -5.12 1.84 -8.99
CA LEU A 312 -6.04 1.88 -10.14
C LEU A 312 -7.10 0.79 -10.10
N LEU A 313 -6.75 -0.43 -9.67
CA LEU A 313 -7.75 -1.48 -9.48
C LEU A 313 -8.76 -1.11 -8.39
N SER A 314 -8.31 -0.45 -7.32
CA SER A 314 -9.22 0.05 -6.27
C SER A 314 -10.24 1.02 -6.86
N ASP A 315 -9.82 1.94 -7.73
CA ASP A 315 -10.73 2.84 -8.45
C ASP A 315 -11.65 2.09 -9.41
N ALA A 316 -11.13 1.12 -10.16
CA ALA A 316 -11.91 0.32 -11.11
C ALA A 316 -13.06 -0.49 -10.50
N LYS A 317 -13.03 -0.75 -9.19
CA LYS A 317 -14.15 -1.42 -8.48
C LYS A 317 -15.45 -0.62 -8.55
N PHE A 318 -15.34 0.69 -8.64
CA PHE A 318 -16.42 1.63 -8.40
C PHE A 318 -16.84 2.42 -9.62
N LEU A 319 -16.04 2.34 -10.69
CA LEU A 319 -16.23 3.14 -11.89
C LEU A 319 -16.79 2.31 -13.04
N GLU A 320 -17.78 2.91 -13.71
CA GLU A 320 -18.18 2.52 -15.07
C GLU A 320 -17.37 3.27 -16.14
N SER A 321 -16.54 4.26 -15.74
CA SER A 321 -15.80 5.17 -16.63
C SER A 321 -14.50 4.58 -17.21
N ASP A 322 -13.95 5.27 -18.22
CA ASP A 322 -12.72 4.93 -18.93
C ASP A 322 -11.47 5.40 -18.17
N ILE A 323 -11.04 4.62 -17.17
CA ILE A 323 -9.83 4.87 -16.37
C ILE A 323 -8.61 5.21 -17.22
N PRO A 324 -8.30 4.49 -18.33
CA PRO A 324 -7.19 4.83 -19.21
C PRO A 324 -7.17 6.30 -19.67
N GLU A 325 -8.28 6.85 -20.14
CA GLU A 325 -8.34 8.22 -20.63
C GLU A 325 -8.13 9.24 -19.50
N ASN A 326 -8.68 8.95 -18.32
CA ASN A 326 -8.45 9.74 -17.11
C ASN A 326 -6.95 9.77 -16.75
N MET A 327 -6.31 8.60 -16.74
CA MET A 327 -4.90 8.47 -16.40
C MET A 327 -3.98 9.15 -17.41
N LYS A 328 -4.31 9.10 -18.70
CA LYS A 328 -3.57 9.82 -19.75
C LYS A 328 -3.56 11.33 -19.53
N LYS A 329 -4.70 11.90 -19.14
CA LYS A 329 -4.82 13.34 -18.82
C LYS A 329 -4.04 13.69 -17.55
N ILE A 330 -4.18 12.90 -16.49
CA ILE A 330 -3.43 13.09 -15.24
C ILE A 330 -1.92 13.02 -15.50
N LYS A 331 -1.44 12.04 -16.28
CA LYS A 331 -0.03 11.93 -16.69
C LYS A 331 0.46 13.18 -17.41
N SER A 332 -0.25 13.60 -18.46
CA SER A 332 0.15 14.77 -19.26
C SER A 332 0.15 16.05 -18.43
N PHE A 333 -0.87 16.22 -17.58
CA PHE A 333 -0.99 17.37 -16.70
C PHE A 333 0.15 17.40 -15.69
N THR A 334 0.39 16.30 -14.99
CA THR A 334 1.45 16.20 -13.97
C THR A 334 2.83 16.44 -14.58
N LYS A 335 3.14 15.81 -15.72
CA LYS A 335 4.43 16.03 -16.41
C LYS A 335 4.63 17.50 -16.80
N THR A 336 3.56 18.21 -17.14
CA THR A 336 3.62 19.65 -17.43
C THR A 336 3.80 20.47 -16.15
N LEU A 337 3.02 20.13 -15.11
CA LEU A 337 3.01 20.82 -13.82
C LEU A 337 4.38 20.76 -13.12
N THR A 338 5.08 19.63 -13.23
CA THR A 338 6.31 19.34 -12.48
C THR A 338 7.59 19.40 -13.32
N ASN A 339 7.49 19.89 -14.56
CA ASN A 339 8.60 19.83 -15.51
C ASN A 339 9.83 20.62 -15.00
N GLY A 340 10.97 19.93 -14.91
CA GLY A 340 12.24 20.53 -14.49
C GLY A 340 12.36 20.82 -12.99
N GLN A 341 11.38 20.43 -12.18
CA GLN A 341 11.41 20.58 -10.74
C GLN A 341 12.19 19.43 -10.06
N THR A 342 12.74 19.71 -8.90
CA THR A 342 13.23 18.68 -7.97
C THR A 342 12.06 17.91 -7.34
N ASP A 343 12.33 16.77 -6.71
CA ASP A 343 11.31 16.00 -5.98
C ASP A 343 10.55 16.86 -4.95
N ASP A 344 11.26 17.71 -4.20
CA ASP A 344 10.63 18.50 -3.13
C ASP A 344 9.75 19.63 -3.70
N GLU A 345 10.23 20.34 -4.73
CA GLU A 345 9.46 21.37 -5.44
C GLU A 345 8.22 20.79 -6.15
N ALA A 346 8.38 19.61 -6.78
CA ALA A 346 7.29 18.91 -7.44
C ALA A 346 6.25 18.43 -6.43
N LEU A 347 6.67 17.99 -5.25
CA LEU A 347 5.78 17.55 -4.18
C LEU A 347 4.96 18.73 -3.66
N GLU A 348 5.59 19.85 -3.33
CA GLU A 348 4.91 21.07 -2.91
C GLU A 348 3.92 21.53 -4.00
N THR A 349 4.35 21.59 -5.25
CA THR A 349 3.49 21.98 -6.38
C THR A 349 2.28 21.06 -6.54
N ILE A 350 2.46 19.74 -6.42
CA ILE A 350 1.37 18.76 -6.51
C ILE A 350 0.42 18.91 -5.32
N TYR A 351 0.96 19.02 -4.10
CA TYR A 351 0.21 19.14 -2.87
C TYR A 351 -0.68 20.38 -2.91
N ASP A 352 -0.09 21.54 -3.20
CA ASP A 352 -0.78 22.80 -3.44
C ASP A 352 -1.87 22.64 -4.49
N TRP A 353 -1.54 22.05 -5.64
CA TRP A 353 -2.53 21.90 -6.70
C TRP A 353 -3.74 21.10 -6.23
N VAL A 354 -3.54 19.98 -5.54
CA VAL A 354 -4.64 19.17 -5.00
C VAL A 354 -5.50 20.00 -4.04
N LEU A 355 -4.89 20.70 -3.08
CA LEU A 355 -5.63 21.52 -2.10
C LEU A 355 -6.39 22.70 -2.73
N ASN A 356 -5.93 23.24 -3.84
CA ASN A 356 -6.60 24.36 -4.51
C ASN A 356 -7.65 23.94 -5.54
N ASN A 357 -7.70 22.66 -5.90
CA ASN A 357 -8.50 22.18 -7.03
C ASN A 357 -9.39 20.99 -6.68
N VAL A 358 -9.32 20.46 -5.47
CA VAL A 358 -10.24 19.43 -4.99
C VAL A 358 -10.90 20.00 -3.74
N GLU A 359 -12.21 19.87 -3.65
CA GLU A 359 -13.00 20.25 -2.47
C GLU A 359 -13.40 18.98 -1.70
N TYR A 360 -13.26 19.02 -0.37
CA TYR A 360 -13.73 17.91 0.46
C TYR A 360 -15.25 17.78 0.41
N THR A 361 -15.76 16.62 -0.02
CA THR A 361 -17.20 16.34 -0.06
C THR A 361 -17.75 16.25 1.37
N LYS A 362 -18.54 17.26 1.79
CA LYS A 362 -19.13 17.34 3.14
C LYS A 362 -20.34 16.44 3.32
N ASP A 363 -21.22 16.43 2.33
CA ASP A 363 -22.43 15.60 2.32
C ASP A 363 -22.09 14.23 1.70
N LEU A 364 -21.67 13.30 2.57
CA LEU A 364 -21.24 11.97 2.14
C LEU A 364 -22.43 11.11 1.71
N ASP A 365 -22.63 11.00 0.39
CA ASP A 365 -23.40 9.91 -0.21
C ASP A 365 -22.50 8.68 -0.38
N LEU A 366 -22.55 7.75 0.58
CA LEU A 366 -21.76 6.52 0.54
C LEU A 366 -22.13 5.61 -0.64
N ASP A 367 -23.25 5.85 -1.33
CA ASP A 367 -23.60 5.12 -2.55
C ASP A 367 -22.88 5.72 -3.78
N ASP A 368 -22.43 6.98 -3.74
CA ASP A 368 -21.58 7.59 -4.79
C ASP A 368 -20.12 7.17 -4.62
N MET A 369 -19.81 5.94 -5.04
CA MET A 369 -18.46 5.39 -4.90
C MET A 369 -17.37 6.14 -5.67
N LYS A 370 -17.73 7.11 -6.53
CA LYS A 370 -16.76 7.96 -7.24
C LYS A 370 -16.03 8.92 -6.31
N ILE A 371 -16.63 9.32 -5.17
CA ILE A 371 -15.99 10.23 -4.20
C ILE A 371 -14.73 9.63 -3.56
N PHE A 372 -14.53 8.31 -3.69
CA PHE A 372 -13.34 7.57 -3.22
C PHE A 372 -12.30 7.32 -4.32
N SER A 373 -12.55 7.75 -5.57
CA SER A 373 -11.61 7.57 -6.68
C SER A 373 -10.72 8.78 -6.88
N GLY A 374 -9.40 8.56 -6.85
CA GLY A 374 -8.44 9.61 -7.17
C GLY A 374 -8.52 10.06 -8.63
N SER A 375 -8.82 9.13 -9.55
CA SER A 375 -8.95 9.47 -10.96
C SER A 375 -10.16 10.36 -11.24
N GLU A 376 -11.29 10.14 -10.54
CA GLU A 376 -12.50 10.97 -10.68
C GLU A 376 -12.33 12.32 -9.97
N ALA A 377 -11.68 12.37 -8.81
CA ALA A 377 -11.44 13.62 -8.09
C ALA A 377 -10.68 14.65 -8.94
N PHE A 378 -9.77 14.19 -9.81
CA PHE A 378 -9.09 15.07 -10.76
C PHE A 378 -10.05 15.83 -11.68
N PHE A 379 -11.17 15.21 -12.08
CA PHE A 379 -12.13 15.80 -13.02
C PHE A 379 -13.30 16.48 -12.34
N ARG A 380 -13.88 15.82 -11.33
CA ARG A 380 -15.03 16.33 -10.61
C ARG A 380 -14.67 17.47 -9.66
N LYS A 381 -13.39 17.57 -9.28
CA LYS A 381 -12.88 18.57 -8.33
C LYS A 381 -13.49 18.41 -6.93
N ASP A 382 -13.99 17.21 -6.60
CA ASP A 382 -14.50 16.84 -5.29
C ASP A 382 -14.03 15.42 -4.89
N GLY A 383 -14.03 15.13 -3.58
CA GLY A 383 -13.74 13.79 -3.07
C GLY A 383 -13.51 13.76 -1.57
N VAL A 384 -13.21 12.57 -1.04
CA VAL A 384 -12.86 12.35 0.38
C VAL A 384 -11.39 11.94 0.55
N CYS A 385 -10.95 11.68 1.78
CA CYS A 385 -9.56 11.35 2.14
C CYS A 385 -8.89 10.31 1.23
N THR A 386 -9.60 9.25 0.85
CA THR A 386 -9.08 8.24 -0.08
C THR A 386 -8.86 8.80 -1.49
N ALA A 387 -9.78 9.61 -2.02
CA ALA A 387 -9.63 10.17 -3.36
C ALA A 387 -8.51 11.21 -3.43
N TYR A 388 -8.40 12.07 -2.42
CA TYR A 388 -7.29 13.02 -2.26
C TYR A 388 -5.95 12.29 -2.26
N SER A 389 -5.81 11.30 -1.38
CA SER A 389 -4.56 10.55 -1.22
C SER A 389 -4.19 9.79 -2.49
N LYS A 390 -5.15 9.13 -3.16
CA LYS A 390 -4.91 8.45 -4.43
C LYS A 390 -4.50 9.41 -5.55
N LEU A 391 -5.20 10.55 -5.68
CA LEU A 391 -4.87 11.53 -6.71
C LEU A 391 -3.45 12.09 -6.51
N MET A 392 -3.12 12.47 -5.27
CA MET A 392 -1.78 12.90 -4.91
C MET A 392 -0.74 11.84 -5.26
N VAL A 393 -0.97 10.57 -4.89
CA VAL A 393 -0.07 9.46 -5.22
C VAL A 393 0.07 9.26 -6.74
N TYR A 394 -1.01 9.32 -7.52
CA TYR A 394 -0.93 9.21 -8.98
C TYR A 394 -0.06 10.30 -9.58
N MET A 395 -0.25 11.55 -9.15
CA MET A 395 0.54 12.69 -9.61
C MET A 395 2.01 12.55 -9.19
N MET A 396 2.30 12.16 -7.96
CA MET A 396 3.68 11.94 -7.48
C MET A 396 4.38 10.79 -8.23
N MET A 397 3.67 9.70 -8.51
CA MET A 397 4.23 8.59 -9.30
C MET A 397 4.50 9.02 -10.75
N TYR A 398 3.65 9.88 -11.34
CA TYR A 398 3.89 10.41 -12.69
C TYR A 398 4.99 11.46 -12.78
N SER A 399 5.32 12.15 -11.69
CA SER A 399 6.50 13.00 -11.60
C SER A 399 7.79 12.21 -11.35
N GLY A 400 7.70 10.89 -11.16
CA GLY A 400 8.85 9.99 -11.01
C GLY A 400 9.27 9.70 -9.56
N MET A 401 8.48 10.16 -8.58
CA MET A 401 8.72 9.90 -7.16
C MET A 401 8.43 8.44 -6.77
N TYR A 402 9.12 7.94 -5.75
CA TYR A 402 9.07 6.55 -5.27
C TYR A 402 9.20 6.47 -3.77
N ASP A 403 9.09 5.24 -3.24
CA ASP A 403 8.99 5.03 -1.81
C ASP A 403 7.75 5.77 -1.31
N LEU A 404 6.66 5.50 -2.04
CA LEU A 404 5.34 6.12 -1.90
C LEU A 404 4.34 5.07 -1.46
N GLU A 405 3.51 5.46 -0.49
CA GLU A 405 2.47 4.59 0.02
C GLU A 405 1.25 5.41 0.43
N MET A 406 0.09 5.04 -0.12
CA MET A 406 -1.18 5.41 0.48
C MET A 406 -1.46 4.46 1.65
N ILE A 407 -1.73 5.05 2.81
CA ILE A 407 -2.02 4.33 4.05
C ILE A 407 -3.47 4.63 4.44
N GLU A 408 -4.16 3.62 4.96
CA GLU A 408 -5.50 3.75 5.52
C GLU A 408 -5.47 3.36 7.00
N GLY A 409 -6.30 4.00 7.81
CA GLY A 409 -6.34 3.76 9.26
C GLY A 409 -7.33 4.66 9.99
N TYR A 410 -7.05 4.96 11.26
CA TYR A 410 -7.87 5.81 12.11
C TYR A 410 -7.16 7.11 12.47
N VAL A 411 -7.94 8.18 12.59
CA VAL A 411 -7.56 9.45 13.23
C VAL A 411 -8.37 9.56 14.51
N ILE A 412 -7.73 9.42 15.68
CA ILE A 412 -8.46 9.19 16.94
C ILE A 412 -9.16 10.45 17.48
N ASP A 413 -8.73 11.63 17.07
CA ASP A 413 -9.35 12.93 17.38
C ASP A 413 -10.32 13.43 16.30
N ALA A 414 -10.61 12.61 15.28
CA ALA A 414 -11.61 12.96 14.28
C ALA A 414 -13.03 12.88 14.86
N PRO A 415 -13.97 13.76 14.45
CA PRO A 415 -15.34 13.78 14.98
C PRO A 415 -16.14 12.49 14.77
N ASP A 416 -15.75 11.69 13.77
CA ASP A 416 -16.39 10.47 13.32
C ASP A 416 -15.68 9.18 13.78
N PHE A 417 -14.58 9.31 14.54
CA PHE A 417 -13.90 8.19 15.17
C PHE A 417 -14.81 7.47 16.18
N PRO A 418 -14.80 6.12 16.24
CA PRO A 418 -14.04 5.15 15.43
C PRO A 418 -14.81 4.60 14.21
N ASN A 419 -15.91 5.24 13.82
CA ASN A 419 -16.85 4.69 12.85
C ASN A 419 -16.37 4.85 11.40
N ILE A 420 -15.61 5.90 11.13
CA ILE A 420 -15.09 6.22 9.80
C ILE A 420 -13.57 6.13 9.83
N GLY A 421 -13.03 5.45 8.82
CA GLY A 421 -11.60 5.37 8.58
C GLY A 421 -11.09 6.55 7.78
N HIS A 422 -9.77 6.73 7.76
CA HIS A 422 -9.09 7.84 7.09
C HIS A 422 -7.98 7.33 6.20
N ALA A 423 -7.51 8.16 5.26
CA ALA A 423 -6.41 7.84 4.37
C ALA A 423 -5.41 9.00 4.26
N TRP A 424 -4.12 8.67 4.18
CA TRP A 424 -3.02 9.63 4.04
C TRP A 424 -1.89 9.06 3.18
N VAL A 425 -0.85 9.86 2.94
CA VAL A 425 0.28 9.50 2.08
C VAL A 425 1.59 9.51 2.88
N ARG A 426 2.42 8.50 2.66
CA ARG A 426 3.83 8.48 3.05
C ARG A 426 4.69 8.64 1.80
N TYR A 427 5.69 9.50 1.88
CA TYR A 427 6.76 9.62 0.89
C TYR A 427 8.10 9.66 1.60
N LYS A 428 8.96 8.68 1.32
CA LYS A 428 10.22 8.48 2.06
C LYS A 428 9.93 8.36 3.57
N ASP A 429 10.60 9.16 4.39
CA ASP A 429 10.47 9.21 5.86
C ASP A 429 9.43 10.22 6.36
N ARG A 430 8.60 10.77 5.46
CA ARG A 430 7.66 11.87 5.75
C ARG A 430 6.22 11.50 5.42
N PHE A 431 5.30 12.14 6.12
CA PHE A 431 3.86 11.90 6.05
C PHE A 431 3.10 13.16 5.67
N TYR A 432 2.00 12.94 4.94
CA TYR A 432 1.19 13.97 4.29
C TYR A 432 -0.28 13.65 4.42
N ASP A 433 -1.08 14.60 4.89
CA ASP A 433 -2.54 14.48 4.95
C ASP A 433 -3.20 15.68 4.27
N PRO A 434 -3.41 15.63 2.94
CA PRO A 434 -3.99 16.76 2.22
C PRO A 434 -5.43 17.07 2.67
N THR A 435 -6.17 16.12 3.22
CA THR A 435 -7.56 16.40 3.64
C THR A 435 -7.68 17.20 4.92
N PHE A 436 -6.75 17.06 5.86
CA PHE A 436 -6.73 17.93 7.05
C PHE A 436 -6.16 19.32 6.75
N ASP A 437 -5.47 19.46 5.62
CA ASP A 437 -4.93 20.73 5.14
C ASP A 437 -5.80 21.42 4.08
N ASP A 438 -6.91 20.81 3.64
CA ASP A 438 -7.86 21.39 2.68
C ASP A 438 -8.49 22.68 3.23
N PRO A 439 -8.15 23.86 2.66
CA PRO A 439 -8.73 25.13 3.07
C PRO A 439 -10.12 25.37 2.46
N ILE A 440 -10.47 24.69 1.36
CA ILE A 440 -11.74 24.82 0.63
C ILE A 440 -12.84 24.06 1.38
N GLY A 441 -12.54 22.84 1.83
CA GLY A 441 -13.41 22.01 2.65
C GLY A 441 -13.56 22.49 4.10
N ALA A 442 -12.61 23.27 4.64
CA ALA A 442 -12.68 23.79 6.00
C ALA A 442 -13.81 24.82 6.20
N LEU A 443 -14.27 25.00 7.44
CA LEU A 443 -15.24 26.04 7.83
C LEU A 443 -14.64 27.44 7.60
N ALA A 444 -14.92 28.03 6.42
CA ALA A 444 -14.84 29.45 6.00
C ALA A 444 -13.59 30.32 6.28
N ASN A 445 -12.66 29.94 7.18
CA ASN A 445 -11.66 30.85 7.73
C ASN A 445 -10.22 30.30 7.73
N LYS A 446 -9.94 29.13 7.14
CA LYS A 446 -8.56 28.60 7.07
C LYS A 446 -7.82 29.25 5.90
N THR A 447 -6.81 30.07 6.18
CA THR A 447 -5.90 30.62 5.16
C THR A 447 -4.87 29.56 4.75
N ARG A 448 -4.47 29.59 3.49
CA ARG A 448 -3.62 28.56 2.83
C ARG A 448 -2.20 28.43 3.41
N ASP A 449 -1.72 29.42 4.15
CA ASP A 449 -0.31 29.54 4.53
C ASP A 449 0.13 28.59 5.68
N GLU A 450 -0.76 27.73 6.17
CA GLU A 450 -0.57 26.89 7.36
C GLU A 450 -0.88 25.40 7.05
N TYR A 451 0.11 24.68 6.50
CA TYR A 451 0.02 23.22 6.32
C TYR A 451 0.39 22.51 7.63
N LYS A 452 -0.63 22.01 8.33
CA LYS A 452 -0.45 21.30 9.60
C LYS A 452 0.10 19.89 9.40
N TYR A 453 -0.14 19.29 8.23
CA TYR A 453 0.18 17.90 7.92
C TYR A 453 0.97 17.74 6.63
N PHE A 454 1.86 18.68 6.31
CA PHE A 454 2.83 18.57 5.21
C PHE A 454 4.24 18.26 5.74
N GLN A 455 4.91 17.25 5.17
CA GLN A 455 6.27 16.82 5.54
C GLN A 455 6.47 16.45 7.03
N ILE A 456 5.46 15.85 7.66
CA ILE A 456 5.51 15.53 9.09
C ILE A 456 6.34 14.26 9.34
N PRO A 457 7.28 14.25 10.29
CA PRO A 457 7.95 13.05 10.78
C PRO A 457 6.98 12.00 11.32
N GLN A 458 7.32 10.71 11.18
CA GLN A 458 6.47 9.60 11.64
C GLN A 458 6.03 9.73 13.10
N ASP A 459 6.95 10.02 14.02
CA ASP A 459 6.65 10.05 15.45
C ASP A 459 5.69 11.18 15.83
N ILE A 460 5.74 12.30 15.12
CA ILE A 460 4.75 13.39 15.26
C ILE A 460 3.43 12.97 14.61
N PHE A 461 3.47 12.39 13.41
CA PHE A 461 2.27 12.09 12.63
C PHE A 461 1.39 11.01 13.29
N TYR A 462 2.01 10.02 13.92
CA TYR A 462 1.33 8.91 14.61
C TYR A 462 0.99 9.22 16.08
N THR A 463 1.03 10.47 16.53
CA THR A 463 0.49 10.81 17.86
C THR A 463 -1.04 10.72 17.92
N ASN A 464 -1.72 10.91 16.77
CA ASN A 464 -3.18 10.80 16.66
C ASN A 464 -3.66 9.90 15.50
N ARG A 465 -2.74 9.20 14.83
CA ARG A 465 -3.05 8.32 13.70
C ARG A 465 -2.56 6.91 13.96
N PHE A 466 -3.34 5.93 13.51
CA PHE A 466 -3.04 4.50 13.69
C PHE A 466 -3.44 3.74 12.43
N HIS A 467 -2.65 2.74 12.05
CA HIS A 467 -3.15 1.70 11.13
C HIS A 467 -4.35 0.99 11.79
N TYR A 468 -5.27 0.46 10.99
CA TYR A 468 -6.47 -0.20 11.51
C TYR A 468 -6.16 -1.31 12.52
N GLU A 469 -5.13 -2.10 12.24
CA GLU A 469 -4.67 -3.22 13.06
C GLU A 469 -3.88 -2.82 14.30
N ASP A 470 -3.38 -1.57 14.36
CA ASP A 470 -2.48 -1.10 15.40
C ASP A 470 -3.20 -0.29 16.50
N LEU A 471 -4.49 0.03 16.31
CA LEU A 471 -5.26 0.83 17.25
C LEU A 471 -5.52 0.05 18.55
N PRO A 472 -5.09 0.55 19.73
CA PRO A 472 -5.38 -0.09 21.00
C PRO A 472 -6.89 -0.16 21.31
N GLU A 473 -7.38 -1.31 21.76
CA GLU A 473 -8.80 -1.55 22.06
C GLU A 473 -9.41 -0.52 23.04
N SER A 474 -8.60 0.03 23.95
CA SER A 474 -9.04 1.04 24.92
C SER A 474 -9.60 2.30 24.26
N PHE A 475 -9.13 2.67 23.06
CA PHE A 475 -9.56 3.90 22.38
C PHE A 475 -11.00 3.84 21.86
N TYR A 476 -11.55 2.64 21.57
CA TYR A 476 -12.94 2.51 21.13
C TYR A 476 -13.96 2.94 22.21
N THR A 477 -13.53 3.01 23.46
CA THR A 477 -14.39 3.38 24.61
C THR A 477 -13.87 4.59 25.39
N ALA A 478 -12.74 5.16 24.97
CA ALA A 478 -12.13 6.32 25.62
C ALA A 478 -13.02 7.57 25.44
N SER A 479 -13.05 8.45 26.43
CA SER A 479 -13.72 9.73 26.25
C SER A 479 -12.91 10.64 25.33
N LYS A 480 -13.56 11.62 24.70
CA LYS A 480 -12.88 12.63 23.88
C LYS A 480 -11.75 13.33 24.66
N ASN A 481 -11.97 13.62 25.94
CA ASN A 481 -10.97 14.25 26.81
C ASN A 481 -9.76 13.34 27.05
N ASP A 482 -9.96 12.04 27.22
CA ASP A 482 -8.86 11.08 27.40
C ASP A 482 -8.00 10.98 26.13
N ILE A 483 -8.65 11.01 24.95
CA ILE A 483 -8.00 11.03 23.65
C ILE A 483 -7.17 12.31 23.46
N GLU A 484 -7.76 13.48 23.70
CA GLU A 484 -7.08 14.77 23.59
C GLU A 484 -5.87 14.85 24.54
N GLN A 485 -6.03 14.34 25.76
CA GLN A 485 -4.94 14.28 26.73
C GLN A 485 -3.82 13.33 26.27
N PHE A 486 -4.14 12.15 25.74
CA PHE A 486 -3.16 11.22 25.18
C PHE A 486 -2.34 11.87 24.05
N ILE A 487 -3.00 12.55 23.11
CA ILE A 487 -2.33 13.22 21.99
C ILE A 487 -1.42 14.34 22.50
N TYR A 488 -1.92 15.16 23.43
CA TYR A 488 -1.14 16.23 24.04
C TYR A 488 0.12 15.71 24.73
N GLU A 489 0.00 14.67 25.56
CA GLU A 489 1.14 14.08 26.27
C GLU A 489 2.15 13.47 25.30
N GLY A 490 1.68 12.82 24.23
CA GLY A 490 2.50 12.31 23.14
C GLY A 490 3.31 13.41 22.45
N LEU A 491 2.66 14.50 22.06
CA LEU A 491 3.33 15.65 21.43
C LEU A 491 4.27 16.37 22.41
N LEU A 492 3.87 16.57 23.66
CA LEU A 492 4.69 17.22 24.68
C LEU A 492 5.99 16.43 24.92
N ALA A 493 5.92 15.10 24.94
CA ALA A 493 7.09 14.24 25.07
C ALA A 493 8.08 14.38 23.88
N LEU A 494 7.61 14.81 22.71
CA LEU A 494 8.43 15.04 21.53
C LEU A 494 9.05 16.45 21.47
N VAL A 495 8.55 17.41 22.25
CA VAL A 495 9.08 18.79 22.28
C VAL A 495 10.59 18.86 22.52
N PRO A 496 11.20 18.11 23.47
CA PRO A 496 12.65 18.12 23.65
C PRO A 496 13.43 17.65 22.42
N LYS A 497 12.91 16.67 21.66
CA LYS A 497 13.54 16.14 20.45
C LYS A 497 13.53 17.16 19.31
N TYR A 498 12.46 17.93 19.18
CA TYR A 498 12.25 18.90 18.09
C TYR A 498 12.48 20.36 18.49
N ARG A 499 13.10 20.64 19.64
CA ARG A 499 13.26 22.01 20.19
C ARG A 499 13.81 23.03 19.19
N GLY A 500 14.74 22.64 18.32
CA GLY A 500 15.33 23.52 17.30
C GLY A 500 14.49 23.70 16.04
N GLU A 501 13.37 23.00 15.93
CA GLU A 501 12.54 22.89 14.73
C GLU A 501 11.03 23.02 15.05
N LEU A 502 10.64 23.39 16.28
CA LEU A 502 9.23 23.49 16.68
C LEU A 502 8.43 24.40 15.76
N SER A 503 9.03 25.53 15.33
CA SER A 503 8.40 26.48 14.41
C SER A 503 8.18 25.92 12.99
N LYS A 504 8.76 24.75 12.65
CA LYS A 504 8.49 24.06 11.38
C LYS A 504 7.22 23.21 11.44
N TYR A 505 6.70 22.92 12.63
CA TYR A 505 5.61 21.97 12.83
C TYR A 505 4.52 22.59 13.69
N GLU A 506 3.51 23.18 13.05
CA GLU A 506 2.41 23.90 13.72
C GLU A 506 1.63 23.05 14.71
N ILE A 507 1.64 21.73 14.55
CA ILE A 507 1.02 20.79 15.50
C ILE A 507 1.58 20.93 16.93
N PHE A 508 2.80 21.45 17.11
CA PHE A 508 3.36 21.74 18.42
C PHE A 508 2.88 23.05 19.03
N ASN A 509 2.40 24.02 18.25
CA ASN A 509 2.02 25.36 18.72
C ASN A 509 1.07 25.32 19.94
N PRO A 510 -0.07 24.61 19.91
CA PRO A 510 -0.96 24.54 21.07
C PRO A 510 -0.31 23.86 22.29
N VAL A 511 0.57 22.88 22.06
CA VAL A 511 1.23 22.12 23.14
C VAL A 511 2.27 22.97 23.85
N VAL A 512 3.11 23.66 23.08
CA VAL A 512 4.14 24.57 23.58
C VAL A 512 3.50 25.75 24.30
N PHE A 513 2.41 26.30 23.76
CA PHE A 513 1.66 27.37 24.40
C PHE A 513 1.15 26.95 25.78
N ARG A 514 0.46 25.81 25.86
CA ARG A 514 -0.09 25.28 27.10
C ARG A 514 1.00 24.97 28.12
N ASP A 515 2.10 24.34 27.70
CA ASP A 515 3.25 24.08 28.57
C ASP A 515 3.87 25.38 29.11
N THR A 516 4.07 26.38 28.24
CA THR A 516 4.64 27.69 28.59
C THR A 516 3.81 28.42 29.66
N PHE A 517 2.49 28.34 29.55
CA PHE A 517 1.56 29.02 30.46
C PHE A 517 0.99 28.09 31.54
N ASN A 518 1.53 26.88 31.70
CA ASN A 518 1.08 25.89 32.70
C ASN A 518 -0.44 25.61 32.65
N ILE A 519 -0.99 25.53 31.44
CA ILE A 519 -2.39 25.22 31.16
C ILE A 519 -2.52 23.72 30.89
N SER A 520 -3.35 23.02 31.66
CA SER A 520 -3.60 21.59 31.45
C SER A 520 -4.25 21.33 30.08
N SER A 521 -3.95 20.19 29.46
CA SER A 521 -4.46 19.79 28.14
C SER A 521 -5.97 19.63 28.09
N ASN A 522 -6.58 19.14 29.17
CA ASN A 522 -8.02 18.93 29.31
C ASN A 522 -8.83 20.20 29.60
N VAL A 523 -8.17 21.36 29.68
CA VAL A 523 -8.85 22.65 29.91
C VAL A 523 -9.23 23.27 28.56
N ILE A 524 -10.52 23.56 28.39
CA ILE A 524 -11.02 24.34 27.25
C ILE A 524 -10.51 25.77 27.39
N LEU A 525 -9.78 26.27 26.38
CA LEU A 525 -9.31 27.65 26.41
C LEU A 525 -10.50 28.60 26.26
N ASN A 526 -10.57 29.55 27.17
CA ASN A 526 -11.48 30.68 27.12
C ASN A 526 -10.72 31.92 27.64
N PRO A 527 -11.25 33.13 27.42
CA PRO A 527 -10.52 34.34 27.77
C PRO A 527 -10.13 34.41 29.25
N GLU A 528 -10.96 33.88 30.15
CA GLU A 528 -10.67 33.83 31.58
C GLU A 528 -9.48 32.92 31.91
N ILE A 529 -9.39 31.74 31.30
CA ILE A 529 -8.25 30.82 31.48
C ILE A 529 -6.97 31.43 30.92
N ILE A 530 -7.04 32.07 29.75
CA ILE A 530 -5.88 32.76 29.18
C ILE A 530 -5.44 33.90 30.11
N ALA A 531 -6.38 34.72 30.57
CA ALA A 531 -6.13 35.83 31.49
C ALA A 531 -5.47 35.39 32.81
N GLN A 532 -5.88 34.25 33.36
CA GLN A 532 -5.32 33.70 34.60
C GLN A 532 -3.85 33.28 34.47
N ASN A 533 -3.44 32.82 33.29
CA ASN A 533 -2.12 32.22 33.07
C ASN A 533 -1.14 33.13 32.33
N VAL A 534 -1.63 33.93 31.38
CA VAL A 534 -0.84 34.90 30.60
C VAL A 534 -0.81 36.27 31.27
N GLY A 535 -1.83 36.60 32.07
CA GLY A 535 -2.06 37.94 32.60
C GLY A 535 -2.92 38.81 31.66
N PHE A 536 -3.50 39.87 32.22
CA PHE A 536 -4.34 40.81 31.48
C PHE A 536 -4.37 42.18 32.16
N GLU A 537 -4.84 43.18 31.43
CA GLU A 537 -5.09 44.53 31.95
C GLU A 537 -6.58 44.88 31.86
N THR A 538 -7.11 45.60 32.86
CA THR A 538 -8.49 46.10 32.79
C THR A 538 -8.50 47.51 32.22
N VAL A 539 -9.20 47.71 31.10
CA VAL A 539 -9.30 49.01 30.43
C VAL A 539 -10.67 49.63 30.71
N GLU A 540 -10.68 50.87 31.16
CA GLU A 540 -11.89 51.67 31.28
C GLU A 540 -12.33 52.17 29.91
N GLY A 541 -13.52 51.78 29.44
CA GLY A 541 -13.97 52.11 28.08
C GLY A 541 -14.18 53.59 27.79
N LYS A 542 -14.46 54.41 28.81
CA LYS A 542 -14.67 55.86 28.63
C LYS A 542 -13.37 56.63 28.40
N THR A 543 -12.32 56.24 29.12
CA THR A 543 -11.03 56.93 29.16
C THR A 543 -9.98 56.23 28.30
N PHE A 544 -10.25 55.00 27.87
CA PHE A 544 -9.33 54.11 27.16
C PHE A 544 -8.04 53.89 27.97
N SER A 545 -8.12 53.93 29.30
CA SER A 545 -6.96 53.83 30.18
C SER A 545 -6.95 52.57 31.03
N TYR A 546 -5.75 52.09 31.35
CA TYR A 546 -5.51 51.03 32.33
C TYR A 546 -4.35 51.42 33.24
N THR A 547 -4.28 50.80 34.42
CA THR A 547 -3.19 51.04 35.38
C THR A 547 -2.38 49.77 35.57
N ASN A 548 -1.08 49.84 35.25
CA ASN A 548 -0.14 48.75 35.48
C ASN A 548 1.02 49.28 36.34
N ASN A 549 1.30 48.58 37.45
CA ASN A 549 2.36 48.92 38.41
C ASN A 549 2.29 50.40 38.87
N GLY A 550 1.08 50.90 39.12
CA GLY A 550 0.83 52.27 39.60
C GLY A 550 0.97 53.37 38.54
N THR A 551 1.30 53.02 37.28
CA THR A 551 1.33 53.96 36.17
C THR A 551 0.07 53.80 35.34
N THR A 552 -0.65 54.90 35.10
CA THR A 552 -1.80 54.93 34.21
C THR A 552 -1.33 55.17 32.78
N TYR A 553 -1.76 54.29 31.87
CA TYR A 553 -1.49 54.38 30.45
C TYR A 553 -2.80 54.66 29.72
N GLN A 554 -2.77 55.54 28.73
CA GLN A 554 -3.92 55.77 27.86
C GLN A 554 -3.68 55.15 26.48
N ILE A 555 -4.58 54.28 26.04
CA ILE A 555 -4.51 53.65 24.72
C ILE A 555 -5.06 54.66 23.70
N SER A 556 -4.18 55.15 22.85
CA SER A 556 -4.53 56.10 21.78
C SER A 556 -4.91 55.43 20.46
N ALA A 557 -4.44 54.20 20.23
CA ALA A 557 -4.88 53.33 19.14
C ALA A 557 -4.47 51.87 19.44
N LEU A 558 -5.26 50.91 18.96
CA LEU A 558 -4.89 49.50 18.89
C LEU A 558 -5.65 48.82 17.74
N ASN A 559 -5.11 47.71 17.24
CA ASN A 559 -5.91 46.70 16.56
C ASN A 559 -6.23 45.59 17.55
N TYR A 560 -7.32 44.84 17.38
CA TYR A 560 -7.64 43.73 18.28
C TYR A 560 -8.44 42.62 17.62
N TYR A 561 -8.31 41.44 18.22
CA TYR A 561 -9.26 40.35 18.08
C TYR A 561 -10.24 40.38 19.26
N LEU A 562 -11.54 40.29 18.96
CA LEU A 562 -12.55 40.06 19.99
C LEU A 562 -12.53 38.58 20.36
N ILE A 563 -12.28 38.26 21.62
CA ILE A 563 -12.24 36.87 22.09
C ILE A 563 -13.41 36.58 23.05
N THR A 564 -14.02 35.42 22.87
CA THR A 564 -15.14 34.88 23.63
C THR A 564 -14.83 33.42 23.96
N ALA A 565 -15.63 32.80 24.83
CA ALA A 565 -15.49 31.37 25.12
C ALA A 565 -15.54 30.49 23.85
N ASP A 566 -16.33 30.89 22.84
CA ASP A 566 -16.57 30.09 21.64
C ASP A 566 -15.50 30.26 20.55
N ASN A 567 -14.76 31.38 20.53
CA ASN A 567 -13.81 31.67 19.45
C ASN A 567 -12.34 31.78 19.91
N THR A 568 -12.05 31.61 21.20
CA THR A 568 -10.69 31.78 21.75
C THR A 568 -9.69 30.87 21.05
N GLU A 569 -9.99 29.58 20.90
CA GLU A 569 -9.10 28.62 20.23
C GLU A 569 -8.85 29.02 18.77
N THR A 570 -9.88 29.48 18.06
CA THR A 570 -9.76 29.93 16.67
C THR A 570 -8.84 31.15 16.55
N VAL A 571 -8.99 32.13 17.43
CA VAL A 571 -8.13 33.33 17.44
C VAL A 571 -6.69 32.96 17.78
N LEU A 572 -6.48 32.08 18.77
CA LEU A 572 -5.14 31.61 19.12
C LEU A 572 -4.50 30.83 17.95
N SER A 573 -5.27 29.99 17.27
CA SER A 573 -4.80 29.28 16.08
C SER A 573 -4.37 30.23 14.96
N GLN A 574 -5.13 31.31 14.70
CA GLN A 574 -4.77 32.34 13.70
C GLN A 574 -3.48 33.09 14.04
N LEU A 575 -3.10 33.10 15.31
CA LEU A 575 -1.84 33.66 15.80
C LEU A 575 -0.76 32.61 15.92
N SER A 576 -1.00 31.37 15.47
CA SER A 576 -0.12 30.22 15.68
C SER A 576 0.27 30.06 17.16
N TYR A 577 -0.65 30.41 18.06
CA TYR A 577 -0.47 30.46 19.52
C TYR A 577 0.69 31.34 20.00
N ASN A 578 1.17 32.27 19.16
CA ASN A 578 2.20 33.23 19.53
C ASN A 578 1.55 34.53 20.05
N LEU A 579 1.85 34.90 21.29
CA LEU A 579 1.32 36.10 21.94
C LEU A 579 2.36 37.21 22.15
N ASP A 580 3.60 37.07 21.65
CA ASP A 580 4.73 37.96 21.98
C ASP A 580 4.45 39.45 21.69
N ASP A 581 3.74 39.75 20.61
CA ASP A 581 3.37 41.12 20.19
C ASP A 581 1.93 41.51 20.56
N THR A 582 1.31 40.76 21.46
CA THR A 582 -0.09 40.95 21.86
C THR A 582 -0.24 41.28 23.34
N LYS A 583 -1.37 41.88 23.70
CA LYS A 583 -1.79 42.05 25.09
C LYS A 583 -3.26 41.72 25.27
N LEU A 584 -3.56 40.98 26.32
CA LEU A 584 -4.94 40.67 26.68
C LEU A 584 -5.53 41.78 27.54
N TYR A 585 -6.69 42.28 27.13
CA TYR A 585 -7.45 43.32 27.82
C TYR A 585 -8.83 42.82 28.21
N LYS A 586 -9.22 43.07 29.46
CA LYS A 586 -10.62 43.07 29.88
C LYS A 586 -11.17 44.48 29.71
N TRP A 587 -11.99 44.68 28.71
CA TRP A 587 -12.49 46.00 28.32
C TRP A 587 -13.85 46.27 28.96
N LEU A 588 -13.93 47.27 29.83
CA LEU A 588 -15.18 47.67 30.49
C LEU A 588 -15.97 48.61 29.58
N LEU A 589 -17.16 48.20 29.15
CA LEU A 589 -18.05 48.98 28.32
C LEU A 589 -18.83 50.01 29.15
N GLU A 590 -19.40 51.04 28.50
CA GLU A 590 -20.08 52.12 29.21
C GLU A 590 -21.36 51.68 29.94
N ASP A 591 -21.97 50.59 29.49
CA ASP A 591 -23.15 49.96 30.10
C ASP A 591 -22.80 49.08 31.32
N GLY A 592 -21.51 48.99 31.67
CA GLY A 592 -21.00 48.18 32.77
C GLY A 592 -20.73 46.72 32.42
N SER A 593 -21.03 46.30 31.19
CA SER A 593 -20.60 44.99 30.68
C SER A 593 -19.10 44.99 30.35
N SER A 594 -18.55 43.81 30.05
CA SER A 594 -17.14 43.71 29.64
C SER A 594 -16.96 42.73 28.51
N GLU A 595 -15.98 43.00 27.67
CA GLU A 595 -15.52 42.09 26.61
C GLU A 595 -14.01 41.89 26.69
N TRP A 596 -13.55 40.77 26.15
CA TRP A 596 -12.13 40.45 26.11
C TRP A 596 -11.55 40.78 24.74
N ARG A 597 -10.44 41.52 24.74
CA ARG A 597 -9.75 41.95 23.52
C ARG A 597 -8.30 41.51 23.57
N LEU A 598 -7.86 40.78 22.55
CA LEU A 598 -6.44 40.51 22.33
C LEU A 598 -5.89 41.59 21.39
N GLY A 599 -5.26 42.60 21.98
CA GLY A 599 -4.78 43.79 21.29
C GLY A 599 -3.37 43.62 20.72
N TYR A 600 -3.11 44.21 19.55
CA TYR A 600 -1.81 44.28 18.88
C TYR A 600 -1.63 45.65 18.21
N ASN A 601 -0.40 46.00 17.83
CA ASN A 601 -0.05 47.34 17.31
C ASN A 601 -0.50 48.49 18.24
N ILE A 602 -0.27 48.32 19.54
CA ILE A 602 -0.81 49.19 20.60
C ILE A 602 0.00 50.49 20.68
N LYS A 603 -0.67 51.65 20.63
CA LYS A 603 -0.07 52.98 20.82
C LYS A 603 -0.55 53.61 22.12
N LEU A 604 0.38 53.84 23.04
CA LEU A 604 0.13 54.46 24.33
C LEU A 604 0.47 55.95 24.29
N ARG A 605 -0.25 56.75 25.07
CA ARG A 605 0.05 58.16 25.37
C ARG A 605 0.50 58.32 26.81
#